data_AF-A0A7C6Y478-F1
#
_entry.id   AF-A0A7C6Y478-F1
#
_cell.length_a   1.000
_cell.length_b   1.000
_cell.length_c   1.000
_cell.angle_alpha   90.00
_cell.angle_beta   90.00
_cell.angle_gamma   90.00
#
_symmetry.space_group_name_H-M   'P 1'
#
loop_
_entity.id
_entity.type
_entity.pdbx_description
1 polymer ?
#
loop_
_entity_poly.entity_id
_entity_poly.type
_entity_poly.pdbx_seq_one_letter_code
_entity_poly.pdbx_strand_id
1 'polypeptide(L)' 'MYCPVCGTCDIGKVATNQYYCWNCLLEFSDKGNQFHIYYVEADGSLVDVKEKQDKVEVEI' A
#
# COMPACT_ATOMS: atom_id res chain seq x y z
N MET A 1 -9.71 11.45 -5.10
CA MET A 1 -8.45 10.96 -4.50
C MET A 1 -7.92 9.91 -5.45
N TYR A 2 -6.64 9.97 -5.79
CA TYR A 2 -6.04 9.11 -6.81
C TYR A 2 -5.07 8.14 -6.15
N CYS A 3 -4.92 6.95 -6.72
CA CYS A 3 -3.91 6.02 -6.27
C CYS A 3 -2.52 6.66 -6.42
N PRO A 4 -1.69 6.74 -5.36
CA PRO A 4 -0.37 7.32 -5.44
C PRO A 4 0.61 6.49 -6.29
N VAL A 5 0.23 5.25 -6.64
CA VAL A 5 1.08 4.33 -7.42
C VAL A 5 0.75 4.35 -8.92
N CYS A 6 -0.52 4.23 -9.30
CA CYS A 6 -0.92 4.20 -10.72
C CYS A 6 -1.69 5.45 -11.18
N GLY A 7 -2.04 6.37 -10.29
CA GLY A 7 -2.78 7.59 -10.62
C GLY A 7 -4.25 7.37 -11.00
N THR A 8 -4.80 6.15 -10.90
CA THR A 8 -6.22 5.90 -11.20
C THR A 8 -7.15 6.42 -10.09
N CYS A 9 -8.40 6.68 -10.44
CA CYS A 9 -9.49 6.98 -9.50
C CYS A 9 -10.25 5.73 -9.04
N ASP A 10 -9.94 4.54 -9.56
CA ASP A 10 -10.47 3.24 -9.10
C ASP A 10 -9.87 2.85 -7.74
N ILE A 11 -10.21 3.64 -6.72
CA ILE A 11 -9.88 3.39 -5.33
C ILE A 11 -11.17 3.29 -4.49
N GLY A 12 -11.22 2.28 -3.63
CA GLY A 12 -12.28 2.10 -2.64
C GLY A 12 -11.83 2.62 -1.27
N LYS A 13 -12.76 3.16 -0.48
CA LYS A 13 -12.48 3.52 0.91
C LYS A 13 -12.74 2.30 1.80
N VAL A 14 -11.73 1.87 2.55
CA VAL A 14 -11.80 0.69 3.44
C VAL A 14 -12.08 1.12 4.88
N ALA A 15 -11.47 2.21 5.33
CA ALA A 15 -11.67 2.78 6.66
C ALA A 15 -11.46 4.30 6.69
N THR A 16 -11.46 4.90 7.87
CA THR A 16 -11.12 6.33 8.05
C THR A 16 -9.68 6.57 7.59
N ASN A 17 -9.52 7.38 6.54
CA ASN A 17 -8.24 7.67 5.91
C ASN A 17 -7.50 6.43 5.37
N GLN A 18 -8.21 5.34 5.05
CA GLN A 18 -7.64 4.15 4.43
C GLN A 18 -8.35 3.82 3.12
N TYR A 19 -7.56 3.52 2.09
CA TYR A 19 -8.01 3.38 0.72
C TYR A 19 -7.36 2.16 0.07
N TYR A 20 -8.09 1.46 -0.77
CA TYR A 20 -7.62 0.30 -1.51
C TYR A 20 -7.71 0.57 -3.01
N CYS A 21 -6.66 0.27 -3.76
CA CYS A 21 -6.66 0.41 -5.21
C CYS A 21 -6.93 -0.92 -5.90
N TRP A 22 -8.01 -0.97 -6.69
CA TRP A 22 -8.40 -2.20 -7.40
C TRP A 22 -7.40 -2.62 -8.48
N ASN A 23 -6.71 -1.65 -9.10
CA ASN A 23 -5.74 -1.91 -10.16
C ASN A 23 -4.38 -2.36 -9.61
N CYS A 24 -3.96 -1.83 -8.46
CA CYS A 24 -2.64 -2.10 -7.90
C CYS A 24 -2.65 -3.17 -6.79
N LEU A 25 -3.84 -3.63 -6.36
CA LEU A 25 -3.99 -4.58 -5.26
C LEU A 25 -3.25 -4.13 -4.00
N LEU A 26 -3.34 -2.84 -3.68
CA LEU A 26 -2.66 -2.26 -2.53
C LEU A 26 -3.62 -1.42 -1.71
N GLU A 27 -3.38 -1.45 -0.40
CA GLU A 27 -4.03 -0.58 0.57
C GLU A 27 -3.06 0.53 0.96
N PHE A 28 -3.56 1.75 1.10
CA PHE A 28 -2.77 2.87 1.57
C PHE A 28 -3.58 3.74 2.53
N SER A 29 -2.88 4.32 3.51
CA SER A 29 -3.49 5.21 4.49
C SER A 29 -2.86 6.59 4.47
N ASP A 30 -3.71 7.61 4.60
CA ASP A 30 -3.33 9.01 4.65
C ASP A 30 -3.36 9.52 6.10
N LYS A 31 -2.20 9.51 6.77
CA LYS A 31 -2.06 10.10 8.12
C LYS A 31 -1.50 11.51 8.06
N GLY A 32 -1.95 12.32 7.09
CA GLY A 32 -1.67 13.75 6.95
C GLY A 32 -0.23 14.13 6.53
N ASN A 33 0.78 13.41 7.04
CA ASN A 33 2.20 13.69 6.77
C ASN A 33 2.99 12.43 6.36
N GLN A 34 2.34 11.27 6.38
CA GLN A 34 2.94 10.00 5.97
C GLN A 34 1.88 9.12 5.29
N PHE A 35 2.23 8.60 4.13
CA PHE A 35 1.52 7.52 3.48
C PHE A 35 2.13 6.19 3.92
N HIS A 36 1.30 5.30 4.44
CA HIS A 36 1.66 3.90 4.58
C HIS A 36 1.00 3.13 3.45
N ILE A 37 1.74 2.26 2.79
CA ILE A 37 1.28 1.48 1.65
C ILE A 37 1.57 0.01 1.95
N TYR A 38 0.55 -0.82 1.81
CA TYR A 38 0.56 -2.26 2.02
C TYR A 38 0.12 -2.93 0.73
N TYR A 39 0.91 -3.88 0.25
CA TYR A 39 0.50 -4.76 -0.83
C TYR A 39 -0.44 -5.83 -0.28
N VAL A 40 -1.56 -6.07 -0.97
CA VAL A 40 -2.51 -7.11 -0.60
C VAL A 40 -2.20 -8.34 -1.45
N GLU A 41 -1.69 -9.37 -0.81
CA GLU A 41 -1.41 -10.65 -1.44
C GLU A 41 -2.71 -11.39 -1.78
N ALA A 42 -2.62 -12.42 -2.63
CA ALA A 42 -3.80 -13.16 -3.11
C ALA A 42 -4.59 -13.88 -1.99
N ASP A 43 -3.94 -14.14 -0.86
CA ASP A 43 -4.55 -14.73 0.34
C ASP A 43 -5.19 -13.66 1.27
N GLY A 44 -5.06 -12.38 0.93
CA GLY A 44 -5.54 -11.25 1.73
C GLY A 44 -4.54 -10.77 2.79
N SER A 45 -3.32 -11.30 2.81
CA SER A 45 -2.26 -10.83 3.71
C SER A 45 -1.74 -9.45 3.27
N LEU A 46 -1.46 -8.58 4.25
CA LEU A 46 -0.91 -7.24 4.02
C LEU A 46 0.61 -7.27 4.17
N VAL A 47 1.33 -6.89 3.12
CA VAL A 47 2.79 -6.80 3.08
C VAL A 47 3.19 -5.32 3.02
N ASP A 48 3.88 -4.82 4.04
CA ASP A 48 4.34 -3.44 4.05
C ASP A 48 5.36 -3.20 2.93
N VAL A 49 5.13 -2.15 2.12
CA VAL A 49 5.99 -1.85 0.98
C VAL A 49 7.34 -1.28 1.41
N LYS A 50 7.44 -0.65 2.59
CA LYS A 50 8.72 -0.17 3.14
C LYS A 50 9.56 -1.32 3.68
N GLU A 51 8.96 -2.37 4.24
CA GLU A 51 9.71 -3.55 4.70
C GLU A 51 10.42 -4.30 3.56
N LYS A 52 9.97 -4.16 2.30
CA LYS A 52 10.71 -4.68 1.14
C LYS A 52 12.01 -3.93 0.83
N GLN A 53 12.29 -2.79 1.49
CA GLN A 53 13.51 -2.01 1.28
C GLN A 53 14.60 -2.27 2.35
N ASP A 54 14.31 -3.06 3.39
CA ASP A 54 15.21 -3.32 4.52
C ASP A 54 15.58 -4.82 4.69
N LYS A 55 15.63 -5.56 3.58
CA LYS A 55 16.29 -6.88 3.53
C LYS A 55 17.30 -6.93 2.39
N VAL A 56 18.21 -5.97 2.39
CA VAL A 56 19.56 -6.14 1.85
C VAL A 56 20.52 -6.07 3.04
N GLU A 57 20.36 -6.96 4.00
CA GLU A 57 21.47 -7.32 4.87
C GLU A 57 22.11 -8.58 4.31
N VAL A 58 23.36 -8.36 3.89
CA VAL A 58 24.35 -9.31 3.42
C VAL A 58 24.49 -10.45 4.43
N GLU A 59 24.30 -11.69 4.00
CA GLU A 59 24.94 -12.84 4.62
C GLU A 59 25.95 -13.45 3.63
N ILE A 60 27.16 -13.63 4.17
CA ILE A 60 28.47 -13.94 3.56
C ILE A 60 28.47 -15.17 2.64
#